data_AF-A0A9D7IAL4-F1
#
_entry.id   AF-A0A9D7IAL4-F1
#
_cell.length_a   1.000
_cell.length_b   1.000
_cell.length_c   1.000
_cell.angle_alpha   90.00
_cell.angle_beta   90.00
_cell.angle_gamma   90.00
#
_symmetry.space_group_name_H-M   'P 1'
#
loop_
_entity.id
_entity.type
_entity.pdbx_description
1 polymer ?
#
loop_
_entity_poly.entity_id
_entity_poly.type
_entity_poly.pdbx_seq_one_letter_code
_entity_poly.pdbx_strand_id
1 'polypeptide(L)' 'MDTMVTFDIEPFGERITISQSLPIEERIEAIRFTVRWFYDDRKRRLYYEFVGLAPTERFFDEKGELMFSKAMFYLKGGK' A
#
# COMPACT_ATOMS: atom_id res chain seq x y z
N MET A 1 -10.99 -8.21 17.07
CA MET A 1 -10.55 -9.36 16.25
C MET A 1 -11.63 -9.51 15.19
N ASP A 2 -11.33 -9.12 13.95
CA ASP A 2 -12.32 -9.07 12.87
C ASP A 2 -11.97 -10.15 11.85
N THR A 3 -12.93 -10.99 11.47
CA THR A 3 -12.71 -12.16 10.60
C THR A 3 -13.37 -11.88 9.26
N MET A 4 -12.57 -11.67 8.22
CA MET A 4 -13.09 -11.55 6.86
C MET A 4 -13.18 -12.94 6.23
N VAL A 5 -14.40 -13.42 5.97
CA VAL A 5 -14.65 -14.67 5.24
C VAL A 5 -14.93 -14.33 3.78
N THR A 6 -14.04 -14.70 2.88
CA THR A 6 -14.24 -14.56 1.43
C THR A 6 -14.74 -15.88 0.87
N PHE A 7 -15.89 -15.88 0.19
CA PHE A 7 -16.48 -17.05 -0.44
C PHE A 7 -16.20 -17.03 -1.95
N ASP A 8 -15.28 -17.86 -2.43
CA ASP A 8 -15.17 -18.18 -3.86
C ASP A 8 -16.00 -19.44 -4.15
N ILE A 9 -17.02 -19.31 -4.99
CA ILE A 9 -17.89 -20.41 -5.37
C ILE A 9 -17.31 -21.06 -6.64
N GLU A 10 -16.38 -22.01 -6.47
CA GLU A 10 -16.10 -23.03 -7.48
C GLU A 10 -16.67 -24.39 -7.05
N PRO A 11 -17.12 -25.23 -8.00
CA PRO A 11 -17.84 -26.44 -7.69
C PRO A 11 -16.84 -27.48 -7.15
N PHE A 12 -16.99 -27.87 -5.89
CA PHE A 12 -16.27 -28.99 -5.23
C PHE A 12 -14.85 -28.74 -4.71
N GLY A 13 -14.70 -27.77 -3.81
CA GLY A 13 -13.58 -27.77 -2.87
C GLY A 13 -13.69 -26.64 -1.85
N GLU A 14 -14.14 -26.94 -0.63
CA GLU A 14 -14.22 -25.95 0.45
C GLU A 14 -12.80 -25.60 0.92
N ARG A 15 -12.20 -24.55 0.35
CA ARG A 15 -10.93 -23.98 0.82
C ARG A 15 -11.23 -22.87 1.81
N ILE A 16 -11.26 -23.20 3.09
CA ILE A 16 -11.37 -22.20 4.17
C ILE A 16 -9.99 -21.57 4.37
N THR A 17 -9.71 -20.47 3.67
CA THR A 17 -8.51 -19.66 3.95
C THR A 17 -8.81 -18.71 5.11
N ILE A 18 -8.45 -19.12 6.32
CA ILE A 18 -8.50 -18.26 7.50
C ILE A 18 -7.30 -17.30 7.42
N SER A 19 -7.46 -16.16 6.76
CA SER A 19 -6.44 -15.10 6.81
C SER A 19 -6.62 -14.31 8.10
N GLN A 20 -5.67 -14.42 9.03
CA GLN A 20 -5.56 -13.46 10.14
C GLN A 20 -5.07 -12.14 9.57
N SER A 21 -5.98 -11.18 9.39
CA SER A 21 -5.61 -9.83 8.98
C SER A 21 -5.01 -9.09 10.18
N LEU A 22 -3.72 -8.80 10.13
CA LEU A 22 -3.08 -7.88 11.06
C LEU A 22 -3.74 -6.48 11.00
N PRO A 23 -3.68 -5.69 12.09
CA PRO A 23 -4.02 -4.26 12.05
C PRO A 23 -3.29 -3.55 10.90
N ILE A 24 -3.92 -2.54 10.29
CA ILE A 24 -3.35 -1.83 9.13
C ILE A 24 -1.94 -1.30 9.43
N GLU A 25 -1.70 -0.84 10.67
CA GLU A 25 -0.42 -0.30 11.10
C GLU A 25 0.71 -1.33 11.04
N GLU A 26 0.39 -2.61 11.29
CA GLU A 26 1.34 -3.73 11.28
C GLU A 26 1.54 -4.31 9.87
N ARG A 27 0.68 -3.94 8.91
CA ARG A 27 0.77 -4.34 7.50
C ARG A 27 1.56 -3.38 6.63
N ILE A 28 1.76 -2.14 7.09
CA ILE A 28 2.52 -1.14 6.34
C ILE A 28 4.01 -1.47 6.43
N GLU A 29 4.58 -1.86 5.29
CA GLU A 29 6.02 -2.07 5.15
C GLU A 29 6.77 -0.75 5.00
N ALA A 30 6.25 0.13 4.13
CA ALA A 30 6.91 1.37 3.77
C ALA A 30 5.88 2.41 3.31
N ILE A 31 6.30 3.68 3.29
CA ILE A 31 5.50 4.79 2.78
C ILE A 31 6.27 5.42 1.63
N ARG A 32 5.68 5.41 0.43
CA ARG A 32 6.24 6.09 -0.75
C ARG A 32 5.72 7.51 -0.80
N PHE A 33 6.61 8.49 -0.96
CA PHE A 33 6.25 9.89 -1.13
C PHE A 33 6.44 10.32 -2.59
N THR A 34 5.48 11.08 -3.10
CA THR A 34 5.60 11.76 -4.39
C THR A 34 5.78 13.25 -4.12
N VAL A 35 6.87 13.80 -4.64
CA VAL A 35 7.19 15.23 -4.55
C VAL A 35 7.46 15.77 -5.95
N ARG A 36 7.01 16.99 -6.20
CA ARG A 36 7.33 17.73 -7.42
C ARG A 36 8.38 18.76 -7.09
N TRP A 37 9.52 18.66 -7.76
CA TRP A 37 10.56 19.69 -7.71
C TRP A 37 10.36 20.67 -8.85
N PHE A 38 10.50 21.96 -8.57
CA PHE A 38 10.46 22.99 -9.59
C PHE A 38 11.36 24.16 -9.21
N TYR A 39 12.04 24.72 -10.21
CA TYR A 39 12.86 25.90 -10.04
C TYR A 39 12.03 27.15 -10.35
N ASP A 40 11.92 28.05 -9.38
CA ASP A 40 11.33 29.38 -9.59
C ASP A 40 12.43 30.34 -10.01
N ASP A 41 12.45 30.65 -11.31
CA ASP A 41 13.45 31.54 -11.90
C ASP A 41 13.34 32.99 -11.39
N ARG A 42 12.12 33.45 -11.03
CA ARG A 42 11.91 34.80 -10.50
C ARG A 42 12.57 34.97 -9.13
N LYS A 43 12.54 33.91 -8.33
CA LYS A 43 13.15 33.87 -7.00
C LYS A 43 14.55 33.28 -7.01
N ARG A 44 15.01 32.77 -8.16
CA ARG A 44 16.25 32.01 -8.34
C ARG A 44 16.42 30.90 -7.30
N ARG A 45 15.35 30.15 -7.03
CA ARG A 45 15.30 29.15 -5.95
C ARG A 45 14.63 27.86 -6.40
N LEU A 46 15.16 26.74 -5.90
CA LEU A 46 14.54 25.43 -6.05
C LEU A 46 13.49 25.24 -4.95
N TYR A 47 12.29 24.83 -5.35
CA TYR A 47 11.17 24.50 -4.47
C TYR A 47 10.78 23.04 -4.64
N TYR A 48 10.09 22.51 -3.64
CA TYR A 48 9.34 21.27 -3.77
C TYR A 48 7.90 21.46 -3.30
N GLU A 49 7.01 20.70 -3.90
CA GLU A 49 5.60 20.59 -3.54
C GLU A 49 5.33 19.13 -3.19
N PHE A 50 4.68 18.89 -2.05
CA PHE A 50 4.22 17.56 -1.68
C PHE A 50 3.00 17.17 -2.53
N VAL A 51 3.11 16.08 -3.29
CA VAL A 51 2.07 15.65 -4.24
C VAL A 51 1.20 14.54 -3.66
N GLY A 52 1.74 13.72 -2.76
CA GLY A 52 0.98 12.65 -2.11
C GLY A 52 1.85 11.55 -1.55
N LEU A 53 1.22 10.59 -0.88
CA LEU A 53 1.86 9.41 -0.32
C LEU A 53 1.07 8.13 -0.60
N ALA A 54 1.77 7.01 -0.62
CA ALA A 54 1.20 5.69 -0.79
C ALA A 54 1.89 4.69 0.15
N PRO A 55 1.19 4.22 1.20
CA PRO A 55 1.67 3.09 2.01
C PRO A 55 1.71 1.82 1.17
N THR A 56 2.72 0.99 1.38
CA THR A 56 2.90 -0.29 0.68
C THR A 56 2.88 -1.45 1.66
N GLU A 57 2.32 -2.56 1.20
CA GLU A 57 2.26 -3.84 1.90
C GLU A 57 3.01 -4.91 1.10
N ARG A 58 3.73 -5.79 1.80
CA ARG A 58 4.38 -6.99 1.23
C ARG A 58 3.39 -8.13 1.10
N PHE A 59 3.39 -8.78 -0.05
CA PHE A 59 2.68 -10.03 -0.29
C PHE A 59 3.69 -11.17 -0.37
N PHE A 60 3.46 -12.20 0.45
CA PHE A 60 4.30 -13.39 0.53
C PHE A 60 3.59 -14.59 -0.09
N ASP A 61 4.35 -15.55 -0.60
CA ASP A 61 3.82 -16.83 -1.07
C ASP A 61 3.55 -17.81 0.10
N GLU A 62 3.07 -19.01 -0.22
CA GLU A 62 2.78 -20.06 0.77
C GLU A 62 4.04 -20.55 1.51
N LYS A 63 5.24 -20.25 1.01
CA LYS A 63 6.52 -20.60 1.62
C LYS A 63 7.11 -19.44 2.44
N GLY A 64 6.43 -18.30 2.49
CA GLY A 64 6.89 -17.10 3.17
C GLY A 64 7.92 -16.29 2.38
N GLU A 65 8.11 -16.57 1.09
CA GLU A 65 8.98 -15.79 0.21
C GLU A 65 8.26 -14.53 -0.27
N LEU A 66 8.96 -13.39 -0.29
CA LEU A 66 8.40 -12.13 -0.76
C LEU A 66 8.12 -12.21 -2.27
N MET A 67 6.85 -12.12 -2.67
CA MET A 67 6.48 -12.09 -4.09
C MET A 67 6.55 -10.67 -4.65
N PHE A 68 5.84 -9.73 -4.03
CA PHE A 68 5.78 -8.33 -4.48
C PHE A 68 5.28 -7.41 -3.35
N SER A 69 5.55 -6.11 -3.49
CA SER A 69 4.93 -5.07 -2.66
C SER A 69 3.92 -4.27 -3.46
N LYS A 70 2.73 -4.01 -2.90
CA LYS A 70 1.65 -3.25 -3.56
C LYS A 70 1.24 -2.04 -2.71
N ALA A 71 0.90 -0.94 -3.36
CA ALA A 71 0.33 0.22 -2.69
C ALA A 71 -1.08 -0.11 -2.16
N MET A 72 -1.32 0.18 -0.89
CA MET A 72 -2.62 -0.03 -0.24
C MET A 72 -3.64 0.99 -0.75
N PHE A 73 -3.26 2.27 -0.74
CA PHE A 73 -4.04 3.38 -1.25
C PHE A 73 -3.12 4.57 -1.58
N TYR A 74 -3.64 5.57 -2.30
CA TYR A 74 -2.93 6.81 -2.60
C TYR A 74 -3.64 7.99 -1.93
N LEU A 75 -2.93 8.72 -1.06
CA LEU A 75 -3.39 9.99 -0.52
C LEU A 75 -2.74 11.12 -1.29
N LYS A 76 -3.57 11.93 -1.95
CA LYS A 76 -3.11 13.13 -2.63
C LYS A 76 -2.75 14.21 -1.61
N GLY A 77 -1.61 14.87 -1.81
CA GLY A 77 -1.23 16.05 -1.05
C GLY A 77 -2.25 17.17 -1.23
N GLY A 78 -2.64 17.79 -0.11
CA GLY A 78 -3.47 18.99 -0.12
C GLY A 78 -2.73 20.17 -0.74
N LYS A 79 -3.47 21.11 -1.32
CA LYS A 79 -2.99 22.45 -1.60
C LYS A 79 -3.17 23.34 -0.38
#